data_AF-A0A7W1ACW3-F1
#
_entry.id   AF-A0A7W1ACW3-F1
#
_cell.length_a   1.000
_cell.length_b   1.000
_cell.length_c   1.000
_cell.angle_alpha   90.00
_cell.angle_beta   90.00
_cell.angle_gamma   90.00
#
_symmetry.space_group_name_H-M   'P 1'
#
loop_
_entity.id
_entity.type
_entity.pdbx_description
1 polymer ?
#
loop_
_entity_poly.entity_id
_entity_poly.type
_entity_poly.pdbx_seq_one_letter_code
_entity_poly.pdbx_strand_id
1 'polypeptide(L)'
;MGAVHRFRGDVVRFAGPSAREAAAQLRIRAPAGAASARSRRRAGHARPLPGIRGQRRRPALEPADLRSRLRRHLRAPGAIRQRYVDDRAERHRHGELRVARKPVAARPQVRAARAARGPRGRAHLDPRARAASSRRGAGAVSAVNGRTVRIAAGQGFWGDWLEAPVRQVRGGPIDYLMMDYLAEVTMSILQKQKSRDPAAGYARDFVPLMERILPDVVERGIKITSNAGGVNPRGCAEAVLAVARKLRLPRPLRVGLVAGDDVLERLDDLIARGHSLSDMETGRPLSDIRDLVLSANAYLGMAPIVEALRGGADVVVTGRVTDTGLTLGPIFHEFGWSPEDWDKVAAGTVAGHIIECGAQASGGNLLKGWRSVRGLADPGFPIVEAAADGSFVVTKHPGTGGVVSVASVSEQLVYEMGDPRSYITPDGVADFTSIQLRQAGRDRVRVTGVRGGPRTPMLKVSIAYFWGYKAVGTLVYAWPEAYDKAKAADRVLRRRLADLGLEFDQILTEFVGVDATHGRLSGAPSPDLPEVQLRVGVRARERAPVERFTREIAPLVLTGPPSVTGFAGGRPAVEEIVAYWPALIDRREIEPYVRVDILDA
;
A
#
# COMPACT_ATOMS: atom_id res chain seq x y z
N MET A 1 10.90 -23.35 -3.61
CA MET A 1 10.03 -23.50 -4.79
C MET A 1 8.59 -23.35 -4.31
N GLY A 2 7.85 -22.38 -4.83
CA GLY A 2 6.50 -22.03 -4.35
C GLY A 2 5.49 -23.15 -4.62
N ALA A 3 4.68 -23.46 -3.61
CA ALA A 3 3.57 -24.39 -3.73
C ALA A 3 2.45 -23.74 -4.55
N VAL A 4 1.92 -24.46 -5.55
CA VAL A 4 0.70 -24.06 -6.24
C VAL A 4 -0.49 -24.60 -5.44
N HIS A 5 -1.23 -23.71 -4.79
CA HIS A 5 -2.40 -24.05 -4.00
C HIS A 5 -3.59 -24.40 -4.91
N ARG A 6 -4.18 -25.59 -4.73
CA ARG A 6 -5.43 -25.99 -5.40
C ARG A 6 -6.61 -25.78 -4.45
N PHE A 7 -7.50 -24.85 -4.80
CA PHE A 7 -8.78 -24.68 -4.12
C PHE A 7 -9.77 -25.78 -4.52
N ARG A 8 -10.12 -26.68 -3.59
CA ARG A 8 -11.26 -27.60 -3.70
C ARG A 8 -12.08 -27.60 -2.41
N GLY A 9 -13.32 -27.09 -2.47
CA GLY A 9 -14.35 -27.22 -1.42
C GLY A 9 -14.27 -26.21 -0.27
N ASP A 10 -15.24 -26.29 0.65
CA ASP A 10 -15.56 -25.39 1.78
C ASP A 10 -14.47 -25.29 2.88
N VAL A 11 -13.26 -25.76 2.59
CA VAL A 11 -12.11 -25.79 3.51
C VAL A 11 -10.87 -25.35 2.73
N VAL A 12 -10.16 -24.34 3.22
CA VAL A 12 -8.86 -23.94 2.66
C VAL A 12 -7.82 -25.00 3.03
N ARG A 13 -7.47 -25.87 2.09
CA ARG A 13 -6.46 -26.93 2.30
C ARG A 13 -5.11 -26.52 1.74
N PHE A 14 -4.11 -26.41 2.61
CA PHE A 14 -2.71 -26.23 2.24
C PHE A 14 -2.04 -27.61 2.11
N ALA A 15 -1.63 -28.00 0.90
CA ALA A 15 -0.87 -29.24 0.68
C ALA A 15 0.63 -28.91 0.50
N GLY A 16 1.50 -29.50 1.33
CA GLY A 16 2.97 -29.45 1.18
C GLY A 16 3.52 -30.75 0.57
N PRO A 17 4.70 -30.73 -0.08
CA PRO A 17 5.30 -31.93 -0.65
C PRO A 17 5.77 -32.91 0.43
N SER A 18 5.73 -34.21 0.12
CA SER A 18 6.23 -35.25 1.01
C SER A 18 7.77 -35.29 1.00
N ALA A 19 8.39 -35.69 2.11
CA ALA A 19 9.85 -35.75 2.26
C ALA A 19 10.57 -36.63 1.20
N ARG A 20 9.84 -37.55 0.54
CA ARG A 20 10.37 -38.37 -0.56
C ARG A 20 10.49 -37.62 -1.89
N GLU A 21 9.69 -36.59 -2.13
CA GLU A 21 9.73 -35.80 -3.39
C GLU A 21 10.87 -34.78 -3.39
N ALA A 22 11.27 -34.27 -2.22
CA ALA A 22 12.41 -33.36 -2.06
C ALA A 22 13.77 -34.03 -2.39
N ALA A 23 13.91 -35.33 -2.12
CA ALA A 23 15.14 -36.08 -2.38
C ALA A 23 15.36 -36.38 -3.88
N ALA A 24 14.31 -36.44 -4.68
CA ALA A 24 14.40 -36.74 -6.12
C ALA A 24 14.86 -35.52 -6.96
N GLN A 25 14.65 -34.30 -6.47
CA GLN A 25 15.00 -33.06 -7.19
C GLN A 25 16.47 -32.62 -6.99
N LEU A 26 17.20 -33.23 -6.04
CA LEU A 26 18.59 -32.88 -5.74
C LEU A 26 19.65 -33.66 -6.56
N ARG A 27 19.26 -34.54 -7.48
CA ARG A 27 20.18 -35.33 -8.31
C ARG A 27 20.12 -34.99 -9.79
N ILE A 28 20.62 -33.81 -10.20
CA ILE A 28 21.04 -33.57 -11.60
C ILE A 28 22.40 -32.84 -11.65
N ARG A 29 23.43 -33.67 -11.80
CA ARG A 29 24.76 -33.54 -12.47
C ARG A 29 25.59 -32.25 -12.39
N ALA A 30 26.74 -32.39 -11.74
CA ALA A 30 28.00 -31.70 -12.05
C ALA A 30 28.59 -32.17 -13.40
N PRO A 31 29.31 -31.33 -14.16
CA PRO A 31 30.00 -31.76 -15.37
C PRO A 31 31.35 -32.40 -15.02
N ALA A 32 31.53 -33.65 -15.46
CA ALA A 32 32.80 -34.36 -15.43
C ALA A 32 33.73 -33.83 -16.54
N GLY A 33 34.99 -33.59 -16.19
CA GLY A 33 36.04 -33.25 -17.15
C GLY A 33 36.74 -34.48 -17.73
N ALA A 34 37.40 -34.25 -18.87
CA ALA A 34 38.75 -34.69 -19.27
C ALA A 34 38.79 -35.22 -20.72
N ALA A 35 39.61 -34.60 -21.57
CA ALA A 35 40.79 -35.24 -22.17
C ALA A 35 41.52 -34.30 -23.13
N SER A 36 42.84 -34.40 -23.06
CA SER A 36 43.86 -33.68 -23.81
C SER A 36 43.93 -34.03 -25.30
N ALA A 37 44.32 -33.06 -26.12
CA ALA A 37 45.10 -33.33 -27.34
C ALA A 37 46.11 -32.21 -27.59
N ARG A 38 47.40 -32.55 -27.49
CA ARG A 38 48.52 -31.80 -28.06
C ARG A 38 48.38 -31.81 -29.58
N SER A 39 48.60 -30.68 -30.26
CA SER A 39 49.73 -30.54 -31.22
C SER A 39 49.78 -29.19 -31.94
N ARG A 40 51.02 -28.76 -32.18
CA ARG A 40 51.54 -27.93 -33.29
C ARG A 40 51.29 -26.42 -33.29
N ARG A 41 52.32 -25.76 -32.75
CA ARG A 41 52.88 -24.46 -33.19
C ARG A 41 52.89 -24.34 -34.72
N ARG A 42 52.43 -23.19 -35.24
CA ARG A 42 53.04 -22.51 -36.39
C ARG A 42 52.96 -21.00 -36.19
N ALA A 43 54.11 -20.36 -36.39
CA ALA A 43 54.34 -18.93 -36.35
C ALA A 43 53.91 -18.25 -37.66
N GLY A 44 53.54 -16.98 -37.56
CA GLY A 44 53.36 -16.04 -38.68
C GLY A 44 52.94 -14.69 -38.09
N HIS A 45 53.90 -13.86 -37.70
CA HIS A 45 54.38 -12.68 -38.43
C HIS A 45 53.41 -11.50 -38.48
N ALA A 46 53.91 -10.40 -37.92
CA ALA A 46 53.26 -9.14 -37.63
C ALA A 46 53.02 -8.26 -38.87
N ARG A 47 52.11 -7.29 -38.72
CA ARG A 47 52.33 -5.89 -39.14
C ARG A 47 51.36 -4.93 -38.41
N PRO A 48 51.84 -3.82 -37.82
CA PRO A 48 51.01 -2.79 -37.20
C PRO A 48 50.69 -1.65 -38.20
N LEU A 49 49.57 -0.96 -38.00
CA LEU A 49 49.27 0.33 -38.64
C LEU A 49 49.15 1.46 -37.58
N PRO A 50 49.63 2.68 -37.88
CA PRO A 50 49.84 3.73 -36.88
C PRO A 50 48.75 4.82 -36.87
N GLY A 51 48.64 5.54 -35.75
CA GLY A 51 48.24 6.95 -35.76
C GLY A 51 47.16 7.37 -34.77
N ILE A 52 47.55 7.67 -33.52
CA ILE A 52 46.80 8.63 -32.68
C ILE A 52 47.80 9.64 -32.11
N ARG A 53 47.76 10.87 -32.66
CA ARG A 53 48.43 12.04 -32.08
C ARG A 53 47.64 12.54 -30.87
N GLY A 54 48.38 12.85 -29.81
CA GLY A 54 47.86 13.11 -28.47
C GLY A 54 46.97 14.34 -28.29
N GLN A 55 46.14 14.27 -27.27
CA GLN A 55 45.60 15.43 -26.57
C GLN A 55 46.06 15.40 -25.11
N ARG A 56 46.52 16.58 -24.68
CA ARG A 56 47.15 16.86 -23.39
C ARG A 56 46.19 16.59 -22.22
N ARG A 57 46.69 15.89 -21.20
CA ARG A 57 46.07 15.80 -19.87
C ARG A 57 45.97 17.22 -19.28
N ARG A 58 44.76 17.63 -18.88
CA ARG A 58 44.56 18.77 -17.97
C ARG A 58 44.74 18.28 -16.52
N PRO A 59 45.37 19.05 -15.62
CA PRO A 59 45.60 18.61 -14.25
C PRO A 59 44.28 18.53 -13.46
N ALA A 60 44.23 17.58 -12.53
CA ALA A 60 43.14 17.41 -11.58
C ALA A 60 43.07 18.62 -10.62
N LEU A 61 41.85 19.06 -10.29
CA LEU A 61 41.59 20.12 -9.31
C LEU A 61 41.56 19.52 -7.90
N GLU A 62 42.28 20.14 -6.97
CA GLU A 62 42.33 19.76 -5.55
C GLU A 62 40.97 20.00 -4.83
N PRO A 63 40.59 19.18 -3.83
CA PRO A 63 39.26 19.16 -3.20
C PRO A 63 38.82 20.47 -2.49
N ALA A 64 39.76 21.38 -2.20
CA ALA A 64 39.48 22.64 -1.54
C ALA A 64 38.74 23.66 -2.45
N ASP A 65 38.91 23.57 -3.77
CA ASP A 65 38.33 24.52 -4.73
C ASP A 65 36.87 24.20 -5.13
N LEU A 66 36.42 22.98 -4.85
CA LEU A 66 35.03 22.56 -5.06
C LEU A 66 34.08 23.17 -4.01
N ARG A 67 34.59 23.37 -2.78
CA ARG A 67 33.80 23.91 -1.64
C ARG A 67 33.54 25.42 -1.76
N SER A 68 34.41 26.17 -2.45
CA SER A 68 34.23 27.62 -2.66
C SER A 68 33.23 27.93 -3.78
N ARG A 69 33.11 27.04 -4.77
CA ARG A 69 32.16 27.17 -5.90
C ARG A 69 30.74 26.76 -5.52
N LEU A 70 30.57 25.73 -4.68
CA LEU A 70 29.24 25.32 -4.18
C LEU A 70 28.58 26.39 -3.29
N ARG A 71 29.36 27.19 -2.54
CA ARG A 71 28.80 28.26 -1.69
C ARG A 71 28.32 29.49 -2.46
N ARG A 72 28.77 29.70 -3.70
CA ARG A 72 28.33 30.83 -4.56
C ARG A 72 27.02 30.57 -5.32
N HIS A 73 26.57 29.31 -5.42
CA HIS A 73 25.30 28.97 -6.09
C HIS A 73 24.08 28.92 -5.15
N LEU A 74 24.27 29.12 -3.84
CA LEU A 74 23.21 29.05 -2.84
C LEU A 74 22.71 30.43 -2.34
N ARG A 75 23.04 31.53 -3.04
CA ARG A 75 22.48 32.86 -2.75
C ARG A 75 22.11 33.62 -4.03
N ALA A 76 20.91 33.38 -4.56
CA ALA A 76 20.13 34.35 -5.33
C ALA A 76 18.70 33.82 -5.61
N PRO A 77 17.66 34.24 -4.87
CA PRO A 77 16.27 34.07 -5.27
C PRO A 77 15.71 35.40 -5.79
N GLY A 78 15.32 35.46 -7.07
CA GLY A 78 14.54 36.58 -7.61
C GLY A 78 14.95 37.06 -9.00
N ALA A 79 14.66 36.28 -10.05
CA ALA A 79 14.67 36.79 -11.43
C ALA A 79 13.93 35.90 -12.46
N ILE A 80 13.50 34.68 -12.11
CA ILE A 80 12.97 33.72 -13.10
C ILE A 80 11.42 33.66 -13.09
N ARG A 81 10.74 34.33 -12.16
CA ARG A 81 9.27 34.27 -12.03
C ARG A 81 8.51 35.26 -12.93
N GLN A 82 9.16 36.30 -13.45
CA GLN A 82 8.48 37.33 -14.26
C GLN A 82 8.32 36.92 -15.74
N ARG A 83 9.26 36.14 -16.30
CA ARG A 83 9.25 35.79 -17.74
C ARG A 83 8.26 34.69 -18.15
N TYR A 84 7.59 34.04 -17.20
CA TYR A 84 6.66 32.94 -17.49
C TYR A 84 5.19 33.39 -17.51
N VAL A 85 4.89 34.61 -17.06
CA VAL A 85 3.51 35.16 -17.00
C VAL A 85 3.18 35.96 -18.27
N ASP A 86 4.16 36.59 -18.90
CA ASP A 86 3.94 37.43 -20.09
C ASP A 86 3.71 36.62 -21.38
N ASP A 87 4.32 35.43 -21.51
CA ASP A 87 4.22 34.60 -22.73
C ASP A 87 2.85 33.91 -22.92
N ARG A 88 2.01 33.93 -21.87
CA ARG A 88 0.65 33.37 -21.89
C ARG A 88 -0.42 34.38 -22.33
N ALA A 89 -0.12 35.68 -22.28
CA ALA A 89 -1.04 36.76 -22.65
C ALA A 89 -1.03 37.08 -24.15
N GLU A 90 0.03 36.72 -24.90
CA GLU A 90 0.12 36.97 -26.34
C GLU A 90 -0.49 35.87 -27.22
N ARG A 91 -0.61 34.62 -26.72
CA ARG A 91 -1.14 33.51 -27.53
C ARG A 91 -2.68 33.45 -27.63
N HIS A 92 -3.39 34.36 -26.96
CA HIS A 92 -4.85 34.42 -26.98
C HIS A 92 -5.44 35.48 -27.93
N ARG A 93 -4.64 36.16 -28.76
CA ARG A 93 -5.11 37.24 -29.63
C ARG A 93 -5.31 36.92 -31.12
N HIS A 94 -5.01 35.71 -31.60
CA HIS A 94 -5.27 35.36 -33.00
C HIS A 94 -5.76 33.92 -33.15
N GLY A 95 -7.03 33.76 -33.55
CA GLY A 95 -7.60 32.47 -33.93
C GLY A 95 -9.11 32.36 -33.76
N GLU A 96 -9.88 33.31 -34.30
CA GLU A 96 -11.32 33.13 -34.48
C GLU A 96 -11.59 32.24 -35.70
N LEU A 97 -12.31 31.14 -35.53
CA LEU A 97 -13.10 30.52 -36.59
C LEU A 97 -14.39 29.94 -36.00
N ARG A 98 -15.50 30.47 -36.52
CA ARG A 98 -16.90 30.26 -36.11
C ARG A 98 -17.37 28.82 -36.34
N VAL A 99 -18.11 28.25 -35.38
CA VAL A 99 -19.20 27.30 -35.65
C VAL A 99 -20.40 27.62 -34.77
N ALA A 100 -21.55 27.76 -35.40
CA ALA A 100 -22.82 28.21 -34.84
C ALA A 100 -23.46 27.20 -33.87
N ARG A 101 -24.09 27.71 -32.81
CA ARG A 101 -25.12 26.99 -32.03
C ARG A 101 -26.37 27.85 -31.90
N LYS A 102 -27.51 27.30 -32.34
CA LYS A 102 -28.87 27.84 -32.10
C LYS A 102 -29.25 27.72 -30.61
N PRO A 103 -30.05 28.63 -30.04
CA PRO A 103 -30.67 28.44 -28.74
C PRO A 103 -32.08 27.84 -28.90
N VAL A 104 -32.49 26.98 -27.97
CA VAL A 104 -33.91 26.72 -27.72
C VAL A 104 -34.16 26.89 -26.23
N ALA A 105 -35.09 27.80 -25.95
CA ALA A 105 -35.54 28.19 -24.64
C ALA A 105 -36.78 27.39 -24.19
N ALA A 106 -36.99 27.44 -22.87
CA ALA A 106 -38.28 27.49 -22.18
C ALA A 106 -39.14 26.22 -22.02
N ARG A 107 -39.18 25.78 -20.75
CA ARG A 107 -40.34 25.30 -19.95
C ARG A 107 -41.69 25.98 -20.34
N PRO A 108 -42.89 25.39 -20.08
CA PRO A 108 -43.41 25.29 -18.69
C PRO A 108 -44.51 24.25 -18.32
N GLN A 109 -44.80 24.25 -17.01
CA GLN A 109 -46.11 24.07 -16.31
C GLN A 109 -46.62 22.70 -15.82
N VAL A 110 -46.45 22.53 -14.49
CA VAL A 110 -47.43 22.21 -13.41
C VAL A 110 -48.88 21.88 -13.81
N ARG A 111 -49.40 20.77 -13.27
CA ARG A 111 -50.79 20.65 -12.77
C ARG A 111 -50.89 19.71 -11.55
N ALA A 112 -51.73 20.11 -10.61
CA ALA A 112 -52.04 19.45 -9.33
C ALA A 112 -53.28 18.54 -9.44
N ALA A 113 -53.42 17.58 -8.52
CA ALA A 113 -54.73 17.02 -8.13
C ALA A 113 -54.75 16.54 -6.67
N ARG A 114 -55.84 16.90 -5.98
CA ARG A 114 -56.26 16.63 -4.58
C ARG A 114 -56.84 15.20 -4.44
N ALA A 115 -56.52 14.46 -3.36
CA ALA A 115 -57.25 14.26 -2.08
C ALA A 115 -58.35 13.16 -2.06
N ALA A 116 -58.27 12.25 -1.07
CA ALA A 116 -59.42 11.61 -0.41
C ALA A 116 -59.05 11.05 0.99
N ARG A 117 -60.00 11.11 1.92
CA ARG A 117 -59.95 10.91 3.39
C ARG A 117 -60.31 9.45 3.78
N GLY A 118 -59.65 8.84 4.78
CA GLY A 118 -60.21 8.52 6.13
C GLY A 118 -60.60 7.02 6.30
N PRO A 119 -60.86 6.48 7.51
CA PRO A 119 -60.93 7.11 8.84
C PRO A 119 -60.17 6.40 10.01
N ARG A 120 -60.27 7.11 11.14
CA ARG A 120 -59.83 6.97 12.54
C ARG A 120 -60.07 5.60 13.25
N GLY A 121 -59.19 5.31 14.22
CA GLY A 121 -59.47 4.50 15.41
C GLY A 121 -58.66 5.00 16.62
N ARG A 122 -59.35 5.31 17.73
CA ARG A 122 -58.84 5.82 19.02
C ARG A 122 -58.67 4.66 20.02
N ALA A 123 -57.68 4.74 20.91
CA ALA A 123 -57.73 4.23 22.29
C ALA A 123 -56.57 4.88 23.07
N HIS A 124 -56.87 5.87 23.92
CA HIS A 124 -57.02 5.78 25.38
C HIS A 124 -55.68 5.86 26.16
N LEU A 125 -55.51 7.01 26.80
CA LEU A 125 -54.54 7.31 27.86
C LEU A 125 -55.09 6.81 29.21
N ASP A 126 -54.22 6.26 30.05
CA ASP A 126 -54.41 6.20 31.51
C ASP A 126 -53.12 6.74 32.18
N PRO A 127 -53.18 7.75 33.07
CA PRO A 127 -52.03 8.37 33.69
C PRO A 127 -51.84 7.92 35.15
N ARG A 128 -50.58 7.66 35.55
CA ARG A 128 -49.97 8.00 36.86
C ARG A 128 -48.72 7.16 37.11
N ALA A 129 -47.56 7.81 37.14
CA ALA A 129 -46.57 7.71 38.22
C ALA A 129 -45.41 8.67 37.91
N ARG A 130 -45.37 9.79 38.62
CA ARG A 130 -44.22 10.69 38.68
C ARG A 130 -43.27 10.23 39.79
N ALA A 131 -41.99 10.51 39.54
CA ALA A 131 -40.91 10.82 40.49
C ALA A 131 -40.30 9.68 41.32
N ALA A 132 -39.02 9.38 41.08
CA ALA A 132 -37.95 9.86 41.95
C ALA A 132 -36.58 9.67 41.27
N SER A 133 -35.75 10.70 41.40
CA SER A 133 -34.40 10.81 40.88
C SER A 133 -33.36 10.22 41.84
N SER A 134 -32.16 10.01 41.28
CA SER A 134 -30.85 9.90 41.95
C SER A 134 -30.43 8.54 42.52
N ARG A 135 -29.50 7.88 41.81
CA ARG A 135 -28.11 7.72 42.26
C ARG A 135 -27.25 7.23 41.10
N ARG A 136 -26.27 8.05 40.74
CA ARG A 136 -25.15 7.74 39.83
C ARG A 136 -24.14 6.86 40.59
N GLY A 137 -23.41 6.03 39.85
CA GLY A 137 -22.08 5.58 40.26
C GLY A 137 -21.90 4.06 40.41
N ALA A 138 -21.82 3.37 39.28
CA ALA A 138 -20.94 2.22 39.03
C ALA A 138 -21.22 1.74 37.60
N GLY A 139 -20.25 1.91 36.70
CA GLY A 139 -20.36 1.46 35.31
C GLY A 139 -20.50 -0.06 35.28
N ALA A 140 -21.73 -0.54 35.16
CA ALA A 140 -22.01 -1.93 34.91
C ALA A 140 -21.53 -2.27 33.50
N VAL A 141 -20.46 -3.06 33.42
CA VAL A 141 -20.16 -3.89 32.25
C VAL A 141 -21.35 -4.84 32.10
N SER A 142 -22.36 -4.41 31.34
CA SER A 142 -23.51 -5.21 31.00
C SER A 142 -23.03 -6.38 30.14
N ALA A 143 -23.23 -7.61 30.61
CA ALA A 143 -22.94 -8.83 29.86
C ALA A 143 -23.64 -8.80 28.49
N VAL A 144 -22.85 -8.62 27.42
CA VAL A 144 -23.35 -8.53 26.04
C VAL A 144 -23.49 -9.94 25.45
N ASN A 145 -24.49 -10.69 25.88
CA ASN A 145 -24.88 -11.92 25.20
C ASN A 145 -25.83 -11.56 24.03
N GLY A 146 -25.26 -11.33 22.85
CA GLY A 146 -26.02 -11.25 21.58
C GLY A 146 -25.76 -10.06 20.65
N ARG A 147 -24.82 -9.14 20.95
CA ARG A 147 -24.51 -8.00 20.06
C ARG A 147 -23.49 -8.39 19.00
N THR A 148 -23.78 -8.06 17.75
CA THR A 148 -22.83 -8.12 16.62
C THR A 148 -22.20 -6.75 16.42
N VAL A 149 -20.87 -6.71 16.23
CA VAL A 149 -20.11 -5.49 15.92
C VAL A 149 -19.81 -5.44 14.43
N ARG A 150 -20.09 -4.32 13.77
CA ARG A 150 -19.90 -4.13 12.33
C ARG A 150 -18.69 -3.25 12.06
N ILE A 151 -17.62 -3.83 11.55
CA ILE A 151 -16.40 -3.11 11.14
C ILE A 151 -16.33 -3.10 9.63
N ALA A 152 -16.37 -1.92 9.03
CA ALA A 152 -16.31 -1.73 7.59
C ALA A 152 -14.91 -1.32 7.14
N ALA A 153 -14.46 -1.88 6.02
CA ALA A 153 -13.28 -1.42 5.32
C ALA A 153 -13.57 -0.10 4.63
N GLY A 154 -12.86 0.96 4.99
CA GLY A 154 -12.92 2.26 4.33
C GLY A 154 -11.81 2.47 3.31
N GLN A 155 -10.67 1.81 3.48
CA GLN A 155 -9.48 2.04 2.67
C GLN A 155 -8.44 0.92 2.83
N GLY A 156 -7.79 0.50 1.74
CA GLY A 156 -6.75 -0.52 1.76
C GLY A 156 -5.31 -0.03 1.61
N PHE A 157 -5.08 1.20 1.16
CA PHE A 157 -3.77 1.86 1.11
C PHE A 157 -3.91 3.36 0.80
N TRP A 158 -2.82 4.13 0.95
CA TRP A 158 -2.80 5.52 0.49
C TRP A 158 -2.82 5.63 -1.05
N GLY A 159 -3.93 6.10 -1.61
CA GLY A 159 -4.19 6.14 -3.06
C GLY A 159 -5.30 5.20 -3.52
N ASP A 160 -5.96 4.48 -2.61
CA ASP A 160 -7.16 3.70 -2.88
C ASP A 160 -8.38 4.58 -3.24
N TRP A 161 -9.53 3.98 -3.49
CA TRP A 161 -10.74 4.67 -3.94
C TRP A 161 -11.34 5.60 -2.87
N LEU A 162 -11.13 6.91 -3.03
CA LEU A 162 -11.56 7.97 -2.09
C LEU A 162 -13.08 8.03 -1.82
N GLU A 163 -13.92 7.42 -2.66
CA GLU A 163 -15.36 7.37 -2.44
C GLU A 163 -15.80 6.18 -1.56
N ALA A 164 -14.98 5.14 -1.41
CA ALA A 164 -15.30 3.99 -0.57
C ALA A 164 -15.67 4.35 0.88
N PRO A 165 -14.89 5.15 1.64
CA PRO A 165 -15.23 5.44 3.03
C PRO A 165 -16.51 6.29 3.15
N VAL A 166 -16.76 7.19 2.19
CA VAL A 166 -17.99 7.99 2.13
C VAL A 166 -19.21 7.09 1.91
N ARG A 167 -19.10 6.13 0.99
CA ARG A 167 -20.15 5.16 0.71
C ARG A 167 -20.38 4.21 1.88
N GLN A 168 -19.33 3.81 2.60
CA GLN A 168 -19.47 2.94 3.78
C GLN A 168 -20.23 3.62 4.91
N VAL A 169 -19.92 4.88 5.22
CA VAL A 169 -20.61 5.66 6.25
C VAL A 169 -22.09 5.90 5.92
N ARG A 170 -22.41 6.10 4.63
CA ARG A 170 -23.76 6.45 4.17
C ARG A 170 -24.63 5.27 3.75
N GLY A 171 -24.01 4.16 3.33
CA GLY A 171 -24.67 3.04 2.65
C GLY A 171 -25.48 2.10 3.54
N GLY A 172 -25.22 2.08 4.84
CA GLY A 172 -25.91 1.20 5.77
C GLY A 172 -25.32 1.25 7.18
N PRO A 173 -25.80 0.42 8.11
CA PRO A 173 -25.34 0.42 9.48
C PRO A 173 -23.92 -0.18 9.58
N ILE A 174 -23.00 0.60 10.15
CA ILE A 174 -21.67 0.18 10.57
C ILE A 174 -21.41 0.78 11.96
N ASP A 175 -20.64 0.08 12.79
CA ASP A 175 -20.24 0.59 14.11
C ASP A 175 -18.84 1.25 14.01
N TYR A 176 -17.97 0.67 13.18
CA TYR A 176 -16.60 1.13 12.97
C TYR A 176 -16.26 1.23 11.48
N LEU A 177 -15.46 2.24 11.15
CA LEU A 177 -14.80 2.37 9.86
C LEU A 177 -13.28 2.26 10.08
N MET A 178 -12.70 1.14 9.64
CA MET A 178 -11.25 0.97 9.60
C MET A 178 -10.72 1.57 8.30
N MET A 179 -9.58 2.27 8.35
CA MET A 179 -8.91 2.78 7.16
C MET A 179 -7.40 2.61 7.26
N ASP A 180 -6.85 1.80 6.35
CA ASP A 180 -5.41 1.63 6.21
C ASP A 180 -4.86 2.55 5.10
N TYR A 181 -3.78 3.25 5.45
CA TYR A 181 -3.05 4.16 4.58
C TYR A 181 -1.59 3.72 4.36
N LEU A 182 -1.06 2.85 5.20
CA LEU A 182 0.39 2.68 5.31
C LEU A 182 0.85 1.36 4.72
N ALA A 183 1.65 1.46 3.66
CA ALA A 183 2.58 0.41 3.23
C ALA A 183 4.01 0.78 3.64
N GLU A 184 4.95 -0.17 3.57
CA GLU A 184 6.38 0.06 3.83
C GLU A 184 6.93 1.26 3.04
N VAL A 185 6.57 1.34 1.75
CA VAL A 185 7.00 2.44 0.87
C VAL A 185 6.41 3.78 1.30
N THR A 186 5.16 3.80 1.78
CA THR A 186 4.45 5.02 2.18
C THR A 186 5.20 5.75 3.29
N MET A 187 5.73 5.01 4.28
CA MET A 187 6.46 5.59 5.41
C MET A 187 7.64 6.44 4.95
N SER A 188 8.41 5.96 3.97
CA SER A 188 9.55 6.72 3.43
C SER A 188 9.14 8.00 2.71
N ILE A 189 8.01 7.96 1.98
CA ILE A 189 7.47 9.12 1.27
C ILE A 189 7.03 10.17 2.30
N LEU A 190 6.30 9.76 3.33
CA LEU A 190 5.84 10.64 4.40
C LEU A 190 7.02 11.24 5.17
N GLN A 191 8.05 10.45 5.47
CA GLN A 191 9.28 10.94 6.10
C GLN A 191 10.00 11.99 5.25
N LYS A 192 10.12 11.77 3.94
CA LYS A 192 10.67 12.76 3.02
C LYS A 192 9.83 14.04 2.92
N GLN A 193 8.51 13.94 3.11
CA GLN A 193 7.66 15.11 3.22
C GLN A 193 7.92 15.87 4.53
N LYS A 194 7.97 15.16 5.66
CA LYS A 194 8.24 15.72 7.00
C LYS A 194 9.60 16.40 7.07
N SER A 195 10.62 15.85 6.40
CA SER A 195 11.96 16.44 6.36
C SER A 195 12.03 17.76 5.58
N ARG A 196 11.05 18.01 4.70
CA ARG A 196 10.92 19.28 3.95
C ARG A 196 10.02 20.28 4.66
N ASP A 197 9.00 19.78 5.34
CA ASP A 197 8.03 20.54 6.11
C ASP A 197 7.68 19.76 7.39
N PRO A 198 8.13 20.21 8.58
CA PRO A 198 7.84 19.53 9.84
C PRO A 198 6.35 19.33 10.15
N ALA A 199 5.46 20.13 9.55
CA ALA A 199 4.01 19.97 9.70
C ALA A 199 3.43 18.85 8.83
N ALA A 200 4.18 18.32 7.85
CA ALA A 200 3.77 17.20 7.01
C ALA A 200 4.11 15.84 7.66
N GLY A 201 3.99 14.74 6.91
CA GLY A 201 4.35 13.39 7.38
C GLY A 201 3.16 12.48 7.70
N TYR A 202 1.95 12.87 7.31
CA TYR A 202 0.72 12.07 7.40
C TYR A 202 -0.01 12.06 6.05
N ALA A 203 -0.97 11.15 5.87
CA ALA A 203 -1.73 11.01 4.63
C ALA A 203 -2.61 12.24 4.34
N ARG A 204 -2.29 12.97 3.27
CA ARG A 204 -2.85 14.31 3.00
C ARG A 204 -4.32 14.30 2.57
N ASP A 205 -4.81 13.19 2.05
CA ASP A 205 -6.19 12.95 1.64
C ASP A 205 -7.11 12.56 2.80
N PHE A 206 -6.55 12.13 3.95
CA PHE A 206 -7.33 11.79 5.14
C PHE A 206 -8.09 13.00 5.71
N VAL A 207 -7.45 14.17 5.80
CA VAL A 207 -8.08 15.37 6.39
C VAL A 207 -9.27 15.89 5.54
N PRO A 208 -9.14 16.04 4.20
CA PRO A 208 -10.29 16.33 3.35
C PRO A 208 -11.40 15.26 3.44
N LEU A 209 -11.06 13.99 3.60
CA LEU A 209 -12.04 12.93 3.82
C LEU A 209 -12.80 13.13 5.14
N MET A 210 -12.09 13.42 6.24
CA MET A 210 -12.73 13.72 7.53
C MET A 210 -13.71 14.88 7.41
N GLU A 211 -13.35 15.93 6.66
CA GLU A 211 -14.27 17.05 6.42
C GLU A 211 -15.58 16.61 5.74
N ARG A 212 -15.51 15.63 4.84
CA ARG A 212 -16.68 15.10 4.12
C ARG A 212 -17.58 14.20 4.97
N ILE A 213 -17.02 13.43 5.91
CA ILE A 213 -17.75 12.35 6.59
C ILE A 213 -18.02 12.59 8.07
N LEU A 214 -17.27 13.47 8.76
CA LEU A 214 -17.44 13.70 10.19
C LEU A 214 -18.88 14.05 10.63
N PRO A 215 -19.68 14.85 9.87
CA PRO A 215 -21.07 15.09 10.24
C PRO A 215 -21.89 13.79 10.32
N ASP A 216 -21.79 12.93 9.29
CA ASP A 216 -22.50 11.65 9.24
C ASP A 216 -21.97 10.67 10.32
N VAL A 217 -20.65 10.66 10.55
CA VAL A 217 -19.98 9.83 11.55
C VAL A 217 -20.47 10.16 12.96
N VAL A 218 -20.54 11.45 13.31
CA VAL A 218 -21.01 11.90 14.62
C VAL A 218 -22.51 11.65 14.80
N GLU A 219 -23.33 11.95 13.80
CA GLU A 219 -24.78 11.71 13.84
C GLU A 219 -25.10 10.23 14.07
N ARG A 220 -24.35 9.34 13.40
CA ARG A 220 -24.58 7.88 13.44
C ARG A 220 -23.83 7.17 14.56
N GLY A 221 -22.97 7.87 15.29
CA GLY A 221 -22.13 7.28 16.33
C GLY A 221 -21.09 6.28 15.81
N ILE A 222 -20.63 6.46 14.57
CA ILE A 222 -19.59 5.62 13.97
C ILE A 222 -18.24 6.01 14.57
N LYS A 223 -17.38 5.03 14.84
CA LYS A 223 -15.99 5.25 15.26
C LYS A 223 -15.02 4.94 14.14
N ILE A 224 -13.90 5.64 14.09
CA ILE A 224 -12.88 5.49 13.05
C ILE A 224 -11.58 4.98 13.67
N THR A 225 -10.95 4.00 13.05
CA THR A 225 -9.58 3.56 13.37
C THR A 225 -8.71 3.72 12.12
N SER A 226 -7.61 4.48 12.23
CA SER A 226 -6.76 4.79 11.09
C SER A 226 -5.28 4.93 11.46
N ASN A 227 -4.43 4.49 10.55
CA ASN A 227 -2.98 4.71 10.58
C ASN A 227 -2.53 5.84 9.64
N ALA A 228 -3.46 6.69 9.20
CA ALA A 228 -3.18 7.86 8.37
C ALA A 228 -2.13 8.83 8.97
N GLY A 229 -1.85 8.72 10.27
CA GLY A 229 -0.87 9.55 10.96
C GLY A 229 0.57 9.37 10.46
N GLY A 230 0.91 8.20 9.90
CA GLY A 230 2.22 7.96 9.31
C GLY A 230 3.37 8.27 10.28
N VAL A 231 4.28 9.15 9.88
CA VAL A 231 5.42 9.60 10.71
C VAL A 231 5.12 10.90 11.49
N ASN A 232 3.91 11.44 11.39
CA ASN A 232 3.44 12.60 12.14
C ASN A 232 1.98 12.43 12.62
N PRO A 233 1.71 11.44 13.49
CA PRO A 233 0.35 11.18 13.95
C PRO A 233 -0.24 12.34 14.74
N ARG A 234 0.59 13.11 15.47
CA ARG A 234 0.19 14.32 16.19
C ARG A 234 -0.34 15.39 15.24
N GLY A 235 0.42 15.74 14.19
CA GLY A 235 -0.01 16.73 13.20
C GLY A 235 -1.29 16.31 12.48
N CYS A 236 -1.44 15.01 12.19
CA CYS A 236 -2.66 14.45 11.63
C CYS A 236 -3.86 14.64 12.58
N ALA A 237 -3.72 14.28 13.86
CA ALA A 237 -4.77 14.44 14.86
C ALA A 237 -5.20 15.91 15.03
N GLU A 238 -4.24 16.83 15.11
CA GLU A 238 -4.51 18.27 15.21
C GLU A 238 -5.25 18.82 13.97
N ALA A 239 -4.91 18.34 12.77
CA ALA A 239 -5.60 18.70 11.54
C ALA A 239 -7.06 18.19 11.52
N VAL A 240 -7.32 16.98 12.04
CA VAL A 240 -8.69 16.46 12.19
C VAL A 240 -9.50 17.32 13.18
N LEU A 241 -8.91 17.69 14.32
CA LEU A 241 -9.56 18.57 15.29
C LEU A 241 -9.87 19.96 14.70
N ALA A 242 -8.97 20.50 13.86
CA ALA A 242 -9.20 21.75 13.15
C ALA A 242 -10.41 21.67 12.20
N VAL A 243 -10.56 20.54 11.49
CA VAL A 243 -11.75 20.26 10.67
C VAL A 243 -13.01 20.16 11.53
N ALA A 244 -12.95 19.47 12.67
CA ALA A 244 -14.08 19.35 13.58
C ALA A 244 -14.58 20.72 14.09
N ARG A 245 -13.65 21.61 14.47
CA ARG A 245 -13.96 23.01 14.85
C ARG A 245 -14.61 23.80 13.72
N LYS A 246 -14.12 23.62 12.48
CA LYS A 246 -14.68 24.26 11.28
C LYS A 246 -16.12 23.83 11.02
N LEU A 247 -16.42 22.54 11.20
CA LEU A 247 -17.74 21.95 10.91
C LEU A 247 -18.82 22.22 11.96
N ARG A 248 -18.45 22.69 13.16
CA ARG A 248 -19.38 22.94 14.29
C ARG A 248 -20.27 21.72 14.58
N LEU A 249 -19.64 20.58 14.79
CA LEU A 249 -20.30 19.29 15.06
C LEU A 249 -21.25 19.40 16.28
N PRO A 250 -22.33 18.59 16.34
CA PRO A 250 -23.34 18.69 17.39
C PRO A 250 -22.83 18.30 18.79
N ARG A 251 -21.65 17.67 18.87
CA ARG A 251 -20.91 17.41 20.11
C ARG A 251 -19.40 17.52 19.84
N PRO A 252 -18.57 17.75 20.87
CA PRO A 252 -17.12 17.71 20.72
C PRO A 252 -16.65 16.37 20.13
N LEU A 253 -15.73 16.45 19.16
CA LEU A 253 -15.06 15.28 18.61
C LEU A 253 -13.88 14.93 19.50
N ARG A 254 -13.74 13.65 19.84
CA ARG A 254 -12.56 13.13 20.54
C ARG A 254 -11.64 12.39 19.58
N VAL A 255 -10.38 12.82 19.53
CA VAL A 255 -9.35 12.15 18.73
C VAL A 255 -8.38 11.44 19.65
N GLY A 256 -8.30 10.11 19.53
CA GLY A 256 -7.28 9.31 20.19
C GLY A 256 -6.01 9.29 19.35
N LEU A 257 -4.91 9.80 19.90
CA LEU A 257 -3.60 9.82 19.26
C LEU A 257 -2.76 8.67 19.80
N VAL A 258 -2.28 7.80 18.91
CA VAL A 258 -1.29 6.75 19.23
C VAL A 258 0.06 7.13 18.64
N ALA A 259 1.09 7.17 19.48
CA ALA A 259 2.48 7.43 19.11
C ALA A 259 3.45 6.46 19.82
N GLY A 260 4.73 6.50 19.43
CA GLY A 260 5.79 5.68 20.03
C GLY A 260 6.31 4.55 19.14
N ASP A 261 5.83 4.44 17.90
CA ASP A 261 6.32 3.52 16.89
C ASP A 261 7.64 3.98 16.25
N ASP A 262 7.89 5.29 16.14
CA ASP A 262 9.10 5.85 15.56
C ASP A 262 10.31 5.63 16.47
N VAL A 263 11.31 4.88 15.96
CA VAL A 263 12.56 4.56 16.66
C VAL A 263 13.78 5.15 15.97
N LEU A 264 13.60 6.02 14.97
CA LEU A 264 14.70 6.56 14.17
C LEU A 264 15.78 7.24 15.03
N GLU A 265 15.36 8.08 15.97
CA GLU A 265 16.28 8.81 16.87
C GLU A 265 16.94 7.90 17.92
N ARG A 266 16.41 6.68 18.12
CA ARG A 266 16.88 5.73 19.13
C ARG A 266 17.77 4.63 18.55
N LEU A 267 17.98 4.61 17.22
CA LEU A 267 18.72 3.53 16.55
C LEU A 267 20.15 3.37 17.08
N ASP A 268 20.86 4.47 17.30
CA ASP A 268 22.25 4.43 17.78
C ASP A 268 22.34 3.84 19.19
N ASP A 269 21.46 4.26 20.09
CA ASP A 269 21.36 3.73 21.45
C ASP A 269 20.94 2.25 21.46
N LEU A 270 20.06 1.84 20.55
CA LEU A 270 19.65 0.44 20.40
C LEU A 270 20.81 -0.43 19.93
N ILE A 271 21.56 0.01 18.91
CA ILE A 271 22.74 -0.68 18.40
C ILE A 271 23.82 -0.77 19.49
N ALA A 272 24.07 0.32 20.22
CA ALA A 272 25.04 0.35 21.32
C ALA A 272 24.69 -0.61 22.46
N ARG A 273 23.39 -0.87 22.69
CA ARG A 273 22.89 -1.86 23.67
C ARG A 273 22.85 -3.30 23.14
N GLY A 274 23.36 -3.54 21.93
CA GLY A 274 23.50 -4.87 21.35
C GLY A 274 22.35 -5.31 20.43
N HIS A 275 21.39 -4.43 20.14
CA HIS A 275 20.34 -4.73 19.17
C HIS A 275 20.84 -4.45 17.75
N SER A 276 21.31 -5.49 17.05
CA SER A 276 21.89 -5.35 15.70
C SER A 276 20.90 -4.90 14.64
N LEU A 277 19.59 -5.04 14.92
CA LEU A 277 18.49 -4.79 13.97
C LEU A 277 18.77 -5.42 12.60
N SER A 278 19.27 -6.66 12.63
CA SER A 278 19.70 -7.35 11.43
C SER A 278 18.57 -7.51 10.43
N ASP A 279 18.90 -7.34 9.15
CA ASP A 279 17.99 -7.57 8.04
C ASP A 279 17.49 -9.03 8.07
N MET A 280 16.17 -9.21 8.03
CA MET A 280 15.54 -10.53 8.16
C MET A 280 15.86 -11.49 7.01
N GLU A 281 16.27 -10.97 5.84
CA GLU A 281 16.56 -11.80 4.67
C GLU A 281 18.06 -12.13 4.55
N THR A 282 18.92 -11.16 4.81
CA THR A 282 20.37 -11.25 4.59
C THR A 282 21.18 -11.45 5.86
N GLY A 283 20.59 -11.20 7.04
CA GLY A 283 21.25 -11.29 8.35
C GLY A 283 22.27 -10.18 8.64
N ARG A 284 22.51 -9.27 7.68
CA ARG A 284 23.46 -8.17 7.83
C ARG A 284 23.00 -7.20 8.93
N PRO A 285 23.92 -6.58 9.69
CA PRO A 285 23.56 -5.64 10.76
C PRO A 285 23.20 -4.27 10.20
N LEU A 286 22.31 -3.54 10.89
CA LEU A 286 21.87 -2.20 10.45
C LEU A 286 23.02 -1.19 10.39
N SER A 287 24.08 -1.40 11.18
CA SER A 287 25.29 -0.58 11.17
C SER A 287 25.93 -0.45 9.79
N ASP A 288 25.73 -1.42 8.89
CA ASP A 288 26.22 -1.37 7.51
C ASP A 288 25.65 -0.20 6.69
N ILE A 289 24.45 0.27 7.05
CA ILE A 289 23.68 1.26 6.28
C ILE A 289 23.13 2.39 7.16
N ARG A 290 23.57 2.50 8.41
CA ARG A 290 23.00 3.41 9.42
C ARG A 290 22.91 4.87 8.94
N ASP A 291 23.93 5.36 8.26
CA ASP A 291 24.01 6.74 7.74
C ASP A 291 23.02 7.02 6.58
N LEU A 292 22.45 5.97 5.99
CA LEU A 292 21.50 6.05 4.88
C LEU A 292 20.05 5.93 5.34
N VAL A 293 19.81 5.59 6.61
CA VAL A 293 18.46 5.36 7.15
C VAL A 293 17.65 6.65 7.14
N LEU A 294 16.46 6.57 6.56
CA LEU A 294 15.51 7.68 6.42
C LEU A 294 14.41 7.59 7.48
N SER A 295 13.85 6.40 7.71
CA SER A 295 12.78 6.16 8.69
C SER A 295 12.94 4.78 9.36
N ALA A 296 12.46 4.64 10.59
CA ALA A 296 12.40 3.36 11.29
C ALA A 296 11.19 3.34 12.22
N ASN A 297 10.21 2.47 11.94
CA ASN A 297 8.95 2.42 12.68
C ASN A 297 8.60 0.98 13.08
N ALA A 298 8.37 0.74 14.37
CA ALA A 298 7.91 -0.54 14.90
C ALA A 298 6.43 -0.77 14.58
N TYR A 299 6.06 -2.01 14.24
CA TYR A 299 4.66 -2.40 14.07
C TYR A 299 4.01 -2.58 15.44
N LEU A 300 3.18 -1.62 15.83
CA LEU A 300 2.34 -1.74 17.01
C LEU A 300 1.10 -2.60 16.72
N GLY A 301 0.60 -3.28 17.76
CA GLY A 301 -0.63 -4.08 17.70
C GLY A 301 -1.89 -3.30 18.07
N MET A 302 -2.94 -4.04 18.44
CA MET A 302 -4.26 -3.51 18.76
C MET A 302 -4.32 -2.72 20.08
N ALA A 303 -3.44 -3.02 21.05
CA ALA A 303 -3.55 -2.53 22.42
C ALA A 303 -3.73 -1.00 22.57
N PRO A 304 -2.89 -0.15 21.94
CA PRO A 304 -3.08 1.30 22.04
C PRO A 304 -4.36 1.81 21.34
N ILE A 305 -4.87 1.10 20.34
CA ILE A 305 -6.17 1.41 19.72
C ILE A 305 -7.31 1.13 20.71
N VAL A 306 -7.25 -0.02 21.40
CA VAL A 306 -8.22 -0.38 22.45
C VAL A 306 -8.20 0.68 23.57
N GLU A 307 -7.02 1.11 24.01
CA GLU A 307 -6.87 2.16 25.02
C GLU A 307 -7.50 3.49 24.57
N ALA A 308 -7.22 3.92 23.34
CA ALA A 308 -7.81 5.13 22.76
C ALA A 308 -9.34 5.07 22.71
N LEU A 309 -9.88 3.92 22.27
CA LEU A 309 -11.33 3.69 22.21
C LEU A 309 -11.99 3.69 23.60
N ARG A 310 -11.33 3.06 24.60
CA ARG A 310 -11.76 3.10 26.01
C ARG A 310 -11.73 4.52 26.60
N GLY A 311 -10.80 5.35 26.16
CA GLY A 311 -10.75 6.79 26.44
C GLY A 311 -11.89 7.60 25.80
N GLY A 312 -12.74 6.96 25.00
CA GLY A 312 -13.90 7.58 24.36
C GLY A 312 -13.58 8.25 23.03
N ALA A 313 -12.48 7.89 22.36
CA ALA A 313 -12.17 8.40 21.04
C ALA A 313 -13.28 8.08 20.02
N ASP A 314 -13.59 9.07 19.18
CA ASP A 314 -14.42 8.93 17.98
C ASP A 314 -13.55 8.59 16.77
N VAL A 315 -12.36 9.18 16.69
CA VAL A 315 -11.36 8.93 15.66
C VAL A 315 -10.05 8.55 16.33
N VAL A 316 -9.52 7.37 16.03
CA VAL A 316 -8.18 6.97 16.45
C VAL A 316 -7.22 7.19 15.29
N VAL A 317 -6.20 8.02 15.52
CA VAL A 317 -5.12 8.32 14.58
C VAL A 317 -3.83 7.74 15.14
N THR A 318 -3.21 6.84 14.37
CA THR A 318 -1.99 6.14 14.78
C THR A 318 -0.85 6.40 13.79
N GLY A 319 0.39 6.17 14.25
CA GLY A 319 1.55 5.97 13.38
C GLY A 319 1.55 4.56 12.78
N ARG A 320 2.66 3.82 12.84
CA ARG A 320 2.69 2.43 12.37
C ARG A 320 2.03 1.45 13.36
N VAL A 321 0.83 1.01 13.00
CA VAL A 321 0.18 -0.20 13.52
C VAL A 321 0.01 -1.22 12.40
N THR A 322 -0.24 -2.48 12.74
CA THR A 322 -0.75 -3.46 11.75
C THR A 322 -2.14 -3.06 11.25
N ASP A 323 -2.36 -3.25 9.96
CA ASP A 323 -3.68 -3.30 9.30
C ASP A 323 -4.70 -4.14 10.07
N THR A 324 -4.35 -5.38 10.44
CA THR A 324 -5.24 -6.25 11.22
C THR A 324 -5.61 -5.63 12.56
N GLY A 325 -4.66 -4.92 13.19
CA GLY A 325 -4.84 -4.18 14.44
C GLY A 325 -5.93 -3.11 14.38
N LEU A 326 -6.13 -2.47 13.21
CA LEU A 326 -7.18 -1.47 13.00
C LEU A 326 -8.60 -2.07 13.09
N THR A 327 -8.75 -3.36 12.77
CA THR A 327 -10.02 -4.11 12.89
C THR A 327 -10.13 -4.83 14.23
N LEU A 328 -9.02 -5.43 14.68
CA LEU A 328 -8.93 -6.18 15.92
C LEU A 328 -9.15 -5.29 17.16
N GLY A 329 -8.64 -4.05 17.15
CA GLY A 329 -8.84 -3.08 18.23
C GLY A 329 -10.31 -2.80 18.56
N PRO A 330 -11.14 -2.41 17.57
CA PRO A 330 -12.59 -2.30 17.74
C PRO A 330 -13.26 -3.55 18.33
N ILE A 331 -12.91 -4.75 17.84
CA ILE A 331 -13.50 -6.01 18.33
C ILE A 331 -13.17 -6.22 19.82
N PHE A 332 -11.91 -6.01 20.20
CA PHE A 332 -11.45 -6.14 21.59
C PHE A 332 -12.04 -5.07 22.51
N HIS A 333 -12.18 -3.84 22.01
CA HIS A 333 -12.84 -2.77 22.75
C HIS A 333 -14.29 -3.14 23.08
N GLU A 334 -15.03 -3.72 22.13
CA GLU A 334 -16.45 -4.00 22.29
C GLU A 334 -16.76 -5.25 23.10
N PHE A 335 -16.00 -6.32 22.92
CA PHE A 335 -16.25 -7.58 23.62
C PHE A 335 -15.44 -7.76 24.89
N GLY A 336 -14.46 -6.88 25.15
CA GLY A 336 -13.61 -6.97 26.35
C GLY A 336 -12.84 -8.29 26.42
N TRP A 337 -12.49 -8.87 25.28
CA TRP A 337 -11.75 -10.12 25.21
C TRP A 337 -10.39 -10.00 25.91
N SER A 338 -9.96 -11.10 26.53
CA SER A 338 -8.62 -11.21 27.12
C SER A 338 -7.60 -11.44 26.00
N PRO A 339 -6.43 -10.78 26.03
CA PRO A 339 -5.35 -11.02 25.07
C PRO A 339 -4.71 -12.42 25.21
N GLU A 340 -4.98 -13.12 26.31
CA GLU A 340 -4.61 -14.52 26.53
C GLU A 340 -5.57 -15.52 25.86
N ASP A 341 -6.73 -15.06 25.36
CA ASP A 341 -7.65 -15.86 24.55
C ASP A 341 -7.18 -15.87 23.09
N TRP A 342 -6.17 -16.70 22.81
CA TRP A 342 -5.45 -16.67 21.54
C TRP A 342 -6.32 -16.99 20.33
N ASP A 343 -7.32 -17.87 20.48
CA ASP A 343 -8.26 -18.18 19.41
C ASP A 343 -9.09 -16.94 19.02
N LYS A 344 -9.45 -16.10 19.99
CA LYS A 344 -10.14 -14.82 19.74
C LYS A 344 -9.22 -13.76 19.15
N VAL A 345 -7.96 -13.68 19.61
CA VAL A 345 -6.94 -12.82 18.98
C VAL A 345 -6.76 -13.21 17.51
N ALA A 346 -6.62 -14.50 17.22
CA ALA A 346 -6.46 -15.02 15.87
C ALA A 346 -7.73 -14.79 15.03
N ALA A 347 -8.92 -15.01 15.58
CA ALA A 347 -10.18 -14.77 14.87
C ALA A 347 -10.33 -13.30 14.45
N GLY A 348 -10.05 -12.36 15.34
CA GLY A 348 -10.09 -10.94 14.99
C GLY A 348 -8.95 -10.53 14.04
N THR A 349 -7.78 -11.18 14.12
CA THR A 349 -6.67 -10.99 13.17
C THR A 349 -7.09 -11.42 11.77
N VAL A 350 -7.67 -12.61 11.64
CA VAL A 350 -8.22 -13.13 10.37
C VAL A 350 -9.35 -12.24 9.86
N ALA A 351 -10.21 -11.73 10.74
CA ALA A 351 -11.24 -10.77 10.35
C ALA A 351 -10.61 -9.50 9.74
N GLY A 352 -9.57 -8.94 10.37
CA GLY A 352 -8.80 -7.82 9.85
C GLY A 352 -8.17 -8.12 8.49
N HIS A 353 -7.46 -9.24 8.37
CA HIS A 353 -6.82 -9.71 7.13
C HIS A 353 -7.79 -9.83 5.96
N ILE A 354 -9.05 -10.21 6.23
CA ILE A 354 -10.07 -10.31 5.19
C ILE A 354 -10.55 -8.94 4.70
N ILE A 355 -10.64 -7.94 5.58
CA ILE A 355 -11.24 -6.65 5.21
C ILE A 355 -10.22 -5.54 4.95
N GLU A 356 -8.94 -5.79 5.16
CA GLU A 356 -7.88 -4.94 4.61
C GLU A 356 -7.79 -5.04 3.07
N CYS A 357 -6.90 -4.24 2.46
CA CYS A 357 -6.71 -4.19 1.01
C CYS A 357 -7.96 -3.81 0.17
N GLY A 358 -8.93 -3.12 0.77
CA GLY A 358 -10.06 -2.51 0.06
C GLY A 358 -11.11 -3.51 -0.40
N ALA A 359 -11.42 -3.55 -1.69
CA ALA A 359 -12.52 -4.36 -2.24
C ALA A 359 -12.15 -5.83 -2.52
N GLN A 360 -10.97 -6.32 -2.15
CA GLN A 360 -10.50 -7.64 -2.58
C GLN A 360 -11.42 -8.80 -2.12
N ALA A 361 -11.78 -8.83 -0.83
CA ALA A 361 -12.72 -9.83 -0.31
C ALA A 361 -14.15 -9.70 -0.86
N SER A 362 -14.48 -8.58 -1.51
CA SER A 362 -15.77 -8.31 -2.13
C SER A 362 -15.73 -8.24 -3.67
N GLY A 363 -14.75 -8.91 -4.29
CA GLY A 363 -14.73 -9.18 -5.72
C GLY A 363 -13.78 -8.29 -6.53
N GLY A 364 -13.13 -7.31 -5.90
CA GLY A 364 -11.99 -6.61 -6.48
C GLY A 364 -10.82 -7.58 -6.68
N ASN A 365 -10.14 -7.53 -7.83
CA ASN A 365 -9.02 -8.42 -8.16
C ASN A 365 -9.32 -9.94 -8.06
N LEU A 366 -10.59 -10.34 -7.98
CA LEU A 366 -11.00 -11.74 -7.90
C LEU A 366 -10.63 -12.46 -9.19
N LEU A 367 -9.85 -13.53 -9.11
CA LEU A 367 -9.49 -14.35 -10.27
C LEU A 367 -10.62 -15.32 -10.62
N LYS A 368 -11.14 -16.05 -9.63
CA LYS A 368 -12.15 -17.08 -9.84
C LYS A 368 -13.49 -16.47 -10.24
N GLY A 369 -13.82 -16.57 -11.52
CA GLY A 369 -15.11 -16.11 -12.05
C GLY A 369 -15.19 -14.59 -12.22
N TRP A 370 -14.06 -13.90 -12.40
CA TRP A 370 -13.98 -12.44 -12.52
C TRP A 370 -14.98 -11.83 -13.53
N ARG A 371 -15.23 -12.52 -14.65
CA ARG A 371 -16.19 -12.08 -15.69
C ARG A 371 -17.64 -12.00 -15.20
N SER A 372 -17.98 -12.74 -14.15
CA SER A 372 -19.31 -12.77 -13.56
C SER A 372 -19.52 -11.68 -12.51
N VAL A 373 -18.45 -11.04 -12.04
CA VAL A 373 -18.53 -9.97 -11.05
C VAL A 373 -19.15 -8.73 -11.71
N ARG A 374 -20.29 -8.28 -11.19
CA ARG A 374 -21.02 -7.12 -11.71
C ARG A 374 -20.72 -5.88 -10.88
N GLY A 375 -20.83 -4.70 -11.49
CA GLY A 375 -20.74 -3.43 -10.77
C GLY A 375 -19.35 -3.09 -10.22
N LEU A 376 -18.25 -3.53 -10.85
CA LEU A 376 -16.88 -3.22 -10.40
C LEU A 376 -16.52 -1.72 -10.44
N ALA A 377 -17.32 -0.88 -11.10
CA ALA A 377 -17.20 0.58 -11.01
C ALA A 377 -17.71 1.15 -9.67
N ASP A 378 -18.45 0.35 -8.91
CA ASP A 378 -19.00 0.68 -7.59
C ASP A 378 -19.01 -0.56 -6.69
N PRO A 379 -17.83 -1.10 -6.34
CA PRO A 379 -17.75 -2.28 -5.49
C PRO A 379 -18.16 -1.93 -4.06
N GLY A 380 -18.99 -2.76 -3.44
CA GLY A 380 -19.24 -2.65 -2.01
C GLY A 380 -18.02 -3.14 -1.25
N PHE A 381 -17.35 -2.27 -0.50
CA PHE A 381 -16.22 -2.66 0.34
C PHE A 381 -16.69 -3.60 1.46
N PRO A 382 -15.85 -4.57 1.87
CA PRO A 382 -16.27 -5.61 2.78
C PRO A 382 -16.49 -5.07 4.20
N ILE A 383 -17.38 -5.75 4.92
CA ILE A 383 -17.79 -5.47 6.30
C ILE A 383 -17.70 -6.79 7.06
N VAL A 384 -17.05 -6.76 8.22
CA VAL A 384 -17.07 -7.83 9.21
C VAL A 384 -18.20 -7.58 10.19
N GLU A 385 -19.08 -8.56 10.32
CA GLU A 385 -20.06 -8.69 11.39
C GLU A 385 -19.52 -9.69 12.42
N ALA A 386 -18.81 -9.19 13.43
CA ALA A 386 -18.17 -10.01 14.46
C ALA A 386 -19.13 -10.33 15.61
N ALA A 387 -19.06 -11.56 16.12
CA ALA A 387 -19.78 -12.03 17.30
C ALA A 387 -18.82 -12.26 18.47
N ALA A 388 -19.35 -12.21 19.70
CA ALA A 388 -18.58 -12.33 20.94
C ALA A 388 -17.87 -13.69 21.13
N ASP A 389 -18.29 -14.72 20.39
CA ASP A 389 -17.70 -16.07 20.41
C ASP A 389 -16.48 -16.23 19.49
N GLY A 390 -16.09 -15.18 18.76
CA GLY A 390 -15.00 -15.22 17.78
C GLY A 390 -15.45 -15.62 16.36
N SER A 391 -16.70 -16.04 16.16
CA SER A 391 -17.23 -16.23 14.81
C SER A 391 -17.62 -14.90 14.16
N PHE A 392 -17.58 -14.82 12.84
CA PHE A 392 -17.98 -13.62 12.13
C PHE A 392 -18.52 -13.90 10.73
N VAL A 393 -19.18 -12.90 10.14
CA VAL A 393 -19.64 -12.91 8.75
C VAL A 393 -18.99 -11.78 7.98
N VAL A 394 -18.44 -12.10 6.82
CA VAL A 394 -17.98 -11.11 5.83
C VAL A 394 -19.15 -10.82 4.91
N THR A 395 -19.47 -9.54 4.71
CA THR A 395 -20.58 -9.06 3.89
C THR A 395 -20.21 -7.74 3.19
N LYS A 396 -21.11 -7.17 2.41
CA LYS A 396 -21.04 -5.79 1.92
C LYS A 396 -22.41 -5.12 2.00
N HIS A 397 -22.47 -3.79 1.85
CA HIS A 397 -23.75 -3.06 1.80
C HIS A 397 -24.64 -3.58 0.66
N PRO A 398 -25.97 -3.67 0.88
CA PRO A 398 -26.90 -4.04 -0.19
C PRO A 398 -26.91 -2.99 -1.30
N GLY A 399 -27.20 -3.41 -2.54
CA GLY A 399 -27.30 -2.51 -3.69
C GLY A 399 -25.95 -2.07 -4.30
N THR A 400 -24.82 -2.44 -3.70
CA THR A 400 -23.48 -2.21 -4.24
C THR A 400 -23.03 -3.33 -5.17
N GLY A 401 -22.09 -3.03 -6.07
CA GLY A 401 -21.44 -4.01 -6.94
C GLY A 401 -20.47 -4.93 -6.19
N GLY A 402 -19.71 -5.72 -6.95
CA GLY A 402 -18.84 -6.75 -6.40
C GLY A 402 -19.60 -8.02 -5.99
N VAL A 403 -18.89 -8.93 -5.33
CA VAL A 403 -19.42 -10.19 -4.80
C VAL A 403 -18.67 -10.61 -3.55
N VAL A 404 -19.39 -10.99 -2.48
CA VAL A 404 -18.78 -11.65 -1.32
C VAL A 404 -19.12 -13.14 -1.35
N SER A 405 -18.12 -13.95 -1.68
CA SER A 405 -18.25 -15.40 -1.83
C SER A 405 -17.11 -16.13 -1.15
N VAL A 406 -17.25 -17.44 -0.90
CA VAL A 406 -16.15 -18.25 -0.37
C VAL A 406 -14.89 -18.09 -1.23
N ALA A 407 -15.03 -17.96 -2.55
CA ALA A 407 -13.89 -17.74 -3.45
C ALA A 407 -13.19 -16.40 -3.20
N SER A 408 -13.93 -15.29 -3.10
CA SER A 408 -13.32 -13.96 -2.88
C SER A 408 -12.66 -13.86 -1.51
N VAL A 409 -13.29 -14.40 -0.47
CA VAL A 409 -12.69 -14.45 0.87
C VAL A 409 -11.47 -15.38 0.91
N SER A 410 -11.51 -16.51 0.20
CA SER A 410 -10.36 -17.43 0.14
C SER A 410 -9.15 -16.84 -0.58
N GLU A 411 -9.36 -16.11 -1.68
CA GLU A 411 -8.28 -15.45 -2.41
C GLU A 411 -7.62 -14.36 -1.57
N GLN A 412 -8.41 -13.57 -0.82
CA GLN A 412 -7.88 -12.59 0.13
C GLN A 412 -7.11 -13.26 1.28
N LEU A 413 -7.61 -14.38 1.82
CA LEU A 413 -6.93 -15.09 2.92
C LEU A 413 -5.55 -15.64 2.55
N VAL A 414 -5.30 -15.94 1.27
CA VAL A 414 -3.99 -16.41 0.81
C VAL A 414 -3.13 -15.29 0.22
N TYR A 415 -3.67 -14.07 0.14
CA TYR A 415 -2.92 -12.88 -0.27
C TYR A 415 -1.79 -12.60 0.73
N GLU A 416 -0.60 -12.28 0.20
CA GLU A 416 0.62 -11.98 0.97
C GLU A 416 0.98 -13.03 2.06
N MET A 417 0.53 -14.27 1.86
CA MET A 417 0.71 -15.34 2.84
C MET A 417 2.05 -16.05 2.69
N GLY A 418 2.84 -16.03 3.76
CA GLY A 418 4.05 -16.85 3.92
C GLY A 418 3.72 -18.27 4.39
N ASP A 419 4.03 -18.57 5.67
CA ASP A 419 3.62 -19.82 6.30
C ASP A 419 2.20 -19.70 6.88
N PRO A 420 1.18 -20.37 6.31
CA PRO A 420 -0.19 -20.27 6.78
C PRO A 420 -0.42 -20.85 8.18
N ARG A 421 0.51 -21.64 8.74
CA ARG A 421 0.38 -22.13 10.13
C ARG A 421 0.90 -21.13 11.16
N SER A 422 1.67 -20.14 10.71
CA SER A 422 2.40 -19.22 11.58
C SER A 422 2.31 -17.80 11.04
N TYR A 423 1.09 -17.29 10.87
CA TYR A 423 0.88 -15.88 10.55
C TYR A 423 1.08 -15.05 11.83
N ILE A 424 2.22 -14.35 11.91
CA ILE A 424 2.66 -13.63 13.12
C ILE A 424 2.25 -12.17 13.04
N THR A 425 1.57 -11.68 14.08
CA THR A 425 1.31 -10.25 14.31
C THR A 425 1.88 -9.81 15.67
N PRO A 426 1.91 -8.50 15.98
CA PRO A 426 2.29 -8.03 17.32
C PRO A 426 1.40 -8.59 18.44
N ASP A 427 0.17 -8.93 18.11
CA ASP A 427 -0.88 -9.34 19.06
C ASP A 427 -0.93 -10.85 19.29
N GLY A 428 -0.49 -11.67 18.33
CA GLY A 428 -0.57 -13.13 18.44
C GLY A 428 -0.04 -13.85 17.20
N VAL A 429 -0.22 -15.17 17.18
CA VAL A 429 -0.02 -15.99 15.98
C VAL A 429 -1.36 -16.58 15.57
N ALA A 430 -1.70 -16.50 14.28
CA ALA A 430 -2.91 -17.10 13.73
C ALA A 430 -2.56 -18.30 12.83
N ASP A 431 -3.27 -19.41 13.03
CA ASP A 431 -3.20 -20.58 12.16
C ASP A 431 -4.30 -20.50 11.09
N PHE A 432 -3.95 -20.02 9.91
CA PHE A 432 -4.87 -19.90 8.77
C PHE A 432 -5.33 -21.26 8.25
N THR A 433 -4.65 -22.36 8.59
CA THR A 433 -5.06 -23.71 8.19
C THR A 433 -6.28 -24.23 8.97
N SER A 434 -6.63 -23.56 10.08
CA SER A 434 -7.79 -23.89 10.91
C SER A 434 -9.11 -23.25 10.42
N ILE A 435 -9.03 -22.26 9.53
CA ILE A 435 -10.17 -21.45 9.09
C ILE A 435 -11.21 -22.30 8.36
N GLN A 436 -12.46 -22.17 8.77
CA GLN A 436 -13.61 -22.78 8.10
C GLN A 436 -14.48 -21.68 7.48
N LEU A 437 -14.74 -21.81 6.17
CA LEU A 437 -15.56 -20.87 5.41
C LEU A 437 -16.86 -21.53 4.99
N ARG A 438 -17.99 -20.85 5.19
CA ARG A 438 -19.29 -21.32 4.72
C ARG A 438 -20.06 -20.20 4.06
N GLN A 439 -20.56 -20.41 2.86
CA GLN A 439 -21.51 -19.46 2.25
C GLN A 439 -22.77 -19.40 3.12
N ALA A 440 -23.14 -18.22 3.59
CA ALA A 440 -24.24 -17.98 4.54
C ALA A 440 -25.39 -17.18 3.91
N GLY A 441 -25.40 -17.05 2.59
CA GLY A 441 -26.39 -16.28 1.82
C GLY A 441 -25.72 -15.55 0.65
N ARG A 442 -26.51 -14.75 -0.07
CA ARG A 442 -25.97 -13.85 -1.11
C ARG A 442 -25.08 -12.80 -0.45
N ASP A 443 -23.86 -12.64 -0.97
CA ASP A 443 -22.87 -11.69 -0.47
C ASP A 443 -22.53 -11.88 1.02
N ARG A 444 -22.59 -13.11 1.54
CA ARG A 444 -22.34 -13.41 2.96
C ARG A 444 -21.55 -14.70 3.13
N VAL A 445 -20.38 -14.59 3.77
CA VAL A 445 -19.52 -15.74 4.09
C VAL A 445 -19.29 -15.78 5.58
N ARG A 446 -19.69 -16.87 6.23
CA ARG A 446 -19.42 -17.12 7.64
C ARG A 446 -18.03 -17.71 7.81
N VAL A 447 -17.29 -17.23 8.81
CA VAL A 447 -15.96 -17.67 9.19
C VAL A 447 -15.99 -18.17 10.63
N THR A 448 -15.43 -19.36 10.86
CA THR A 448 -15.40 -20.04 12.17
C THR A 448 -14.13 -20.88 12.33
N GLY A 449 -13.85 -21.32 13.56
CA GLY A 449 -12.84 -22.35 13.85
C GLY A 449 -11.39 -21.87 13.81
N VAL A 450 -11.17 -20.55 13.79
CA VAL A 450 -9.85 -19.94 13.78
C VAL A 450 -9.13 -20.24 15.09
N ARG A 451 -7.91 -20.77 14.99
CA ARG A 451 -7.04 -21.07 16.13
C ARG A 451 -5.85 -20.13 16.20
N GLY A 452 -5.39 -19.85 17.41
CA GLY A 452 -4.27 -18.96 17.67
C GLY A 452 -3.22 -19.51 18.61
N GLY A 453 -2.09 -18.80 18.66
CA GLY A 453 -0.98 -19.02 19.59
C GLY A 453 -0.53 -17.71 20.24
N PRO A 454 0.37 -17.79 21.23
CA PRO A 454 0.83 -16.63 21.98
C PRO A 454 1.59 -15.65 21.07
N ARG A 455 1.52 -14.36 21.40
CA ARG A 455 2.35 -13.33 20.78
C ARG A 455 3.84 -13.60 20.99
N THR A 456 4.66 -13.27 19.99
CA THR A 456 6.11 -13.42 20.08
C THR A 456 6.74 -12.31 20.95
N PRO A 457 7.95 -12.49 21.51
CA PRO A 457 8.62 -11.41 22.24
C PRO A 457 9.14 -10.29 21.32
N MET A 458 9.03 -10.44 20.00
CA MET A 458 9.59 -9.52 19.02
C MET A 458 8.51 -8.69 18.33
N LEU A 459 8.86 -7.47 17.93
CA LEU A 459 8.12 -6.64 17.00
C LEU A 459 8.92 -6.48 15.70
N LYS A 460 8.22 -6.39 14.57
CA LYS A 460 8.81 -6.00 13.30
C LYS A 460 9.11 -4.50 13.33
N VAL A 461 10.27 -4.10 12.83
CA VAL A 461 10.63 -2.70 12.56
C VAL A 461 10.75 -2.53 11.05
N SER A 462 9.95 -1.61 10.51
CA SER A 462 10.04 -1.17 9.12
C SER A 462 11.11 -0.10 9.02
N ILE A 463 12.29 -0.45 8.51
CA ILE A 463 13.36 0.51 8.27
C ILE A 463 13.45 0.80 6.78
N ALA A 464 13.53 2.08 6.42
CA ALA A 464 13.68 2.52 5.05
C ALA A 464 14.95 3.36 4.92
N TYR A 465 15.72 3.16 3.86
CA TYR A 465 17.01 3.82 3.66
C TYR A 465 17.24 4.20 2.20
N PHE A 466 18.05 5.24 1.99
CA PHE A 466 18.42 5.66 0.64
C PHE A 466 19.35 4.63 -0.01
N TRP A 467 18.95 4.05 -1.14
CA TRP A 467 19.81 3.13 -1.90
C TRP A 467 20.58 3.83 -3.02
N GLY A 468 19.93 4.69 -3.80
CA GLY A 468 20.51 5.24 -5.03
C GLY A 468 19.42 5.77 -5.96
N TYR A 469 19.60 5.55 -7.27
CA TYR A 469 18.71 6.07 -8.31
C TYR A 469 18.25 4.98 -9.29
N LYS A 470 17.05 5.15 -9.83
CA LYS A 470 16.53 4.35 -10.94
C LYS A 470 15.88 5.21 -12.01
N ALA A 471 15.75 4.64 -13.20
CA ALA A 471 14.85 5.13 -14.24
C ALA A 471 14.28 3.93 -14.99
N VAL A 472 13.01 4.01 -15.37
CA VAL A 472 12.33 2.99 -16.18
C VAL A 472 11.80 3.66 -17.43
N GLY A 473 12.31 3.25 -18.59
CA GLY A 473 11.84 3.72 -19.89
C GLY A 473 11.10 2.63 -20.64
N THR A 474 10.13 3.05 -21.46
CA THR A 474 9.30 2.14 -22.26
C THR A 474 9.28 2.56 -23.72
N LEU A 475 9.29 1.58 -24.62
CA LEU A 475 9.07 1.74 -26.06
C LEU A 475 8.13 0.64 -26.53
N VAL A 476 7.15 0.97 -27.37
CA VAL A 476 6.22 -0.01 -27.94
C VAL A 476 6.63 -0.30 -29.38
N TYR A 477 6.78 -1.57 -29.74
CA TYR A 477 7.05 -2.01 -31.10
C TYR A 477 5.79 -2.64 -31.69
N ALA A 478 5.36 -2.12 -32.84
CA ALA A 478 4.20 -2.65 -33.55
C ALA A 478 4.59 -3.76 -34.53
N TRP A 479 3.59 -4.58 -34.84
CA TRP A 479 3.61 -5.56 -35.92
C TRP A 479 4.14 -4.99 -37.26
N PRO A 480 4.80 -5.80 -38.11
CA PRO A 480 5.18 -7.20 -37.91
C PRO A 480 6.36 -7.35 -36.93
N GLU A 481 6.61 -8.57 -36.44
CA GLU A 481 7.82 -8.91 -35.68
C GLU A 481 8.04 -8.07 -34.40
N ALA A 482 6.95 -7.66 -33.75
CA ALA A 482 6.98 -6.77 -32.59
C ALA A 482 7.97 -7.24 -31.51
N TYR A 483 7.98 -8.55 -31.23
CA TYR A 483 8.88 -9.13 -30.23
C TYR A 483 10.35 -9.12 -30.66
N ASP A 484 10.64 -9.42 -31.94
CA ASP A 484 12.02 -9.42 -32.44
C ASP A 484 12.61 -8.01 -32.51
N LYS A 485 11.79 -7.02 -32.89
CA LYS A 485 12.14 -5.60 -32.83
C LYS A 485 12.41 -5.15 -31.40
N ALA A 486 11.58 -5.52 -30.44
CA ALA A 486 11.81 -5.21 -29.02
C ALA A 486 13.13 -5.82 -28.50
N LYS A 487 13.43 -7.08 -28.83
CA LYS A 487 14.71 -7.72 -28.48
C LYS A 487 15.90 -7.03 -29.17
N ALA A 488 15.75 -6.63 -30.43
CA ALA A 488 16.79 -5.91 -31.15
C ALA A 488 17.07 -4.53 -30.52
N ALA A 489 16.02 -3.82 -30.09
CA ALA A 489 16.14 -2.55 -29.41
C ALA A 489 16.86 -2.66 -28.06
N ASP A 490 16.56 -3.68 -27.26
CA ASP A 490 17.29 -3.99 -26.03
C ASP A 490 18.79 -4.25 -26.31
N ARG A 491 19.11 -5.04 -27.35
CA ARG A 491 20.51 -5.28 -27.76
C ARG A 491 21.23 -3.99 -28.14
N VAL A 492 20.59 -3.13 -28.94
CA VAL A 492 21.17 -1.82 -29.34
C VAL A 492 21.39 -0.95 -28.10
N LEU A 493 20.41 -0.87 -27.20
CA LEU A 493 20.49 -0.09 -25.98
C LEU A 493 21.66 -0.56 -25.10
N ARG A 494 21.72 -1.85 -24.79
CA ARG A 494 22.79 -2.45 -23.98
C ARG A 494 24.16 -2.18 -24.58
N ARG A 495 24.30 -2.29 -25.89
CA ARG A 495 25.55 -1.99 -26.57
C ARG A 495 25.96 -0.53 -26.39
N ARG A 496 25.04 0.43 -26.57
CA ARG A 496 25.31 1.86 -26.33
C ARG A 496 25.73 2.16 -24.90
N LEU A 497 25.04 1.57 -23.91
CA LEU A 497 25.39 1.75 -22.50
C LEU A 497 26.80 1.22 -22.21
N ALA A 498 27.17 0.06 -22.78
CA ALA A 498 28.51 -0.52 -22.64
C ALA A 498 29.59 0.31 -23.35
N ASP A 499 29.34 0.78 -24.58
CA ASP A 499 30.29 1.62 -25.32
C ASP A 499 30.55 2.97 -24.61
N LEU A 500 29.59 3.44 -23.81
CA LEU A 500 29.72 4.62 -22.95
C LEU A 500 30.39 4.34 -21.60
N GLY A 501 30.72 3.07 -21.29
CA GLY A 501 31.30 2.67 -20.01
C GLY A 501 30.39 2.90 -18.81
N LEU A 502 29.06 2.84 -19.00
CA LEU A 502 28.11 3.04 -17.91
C LEU A 502 27.93 1.75 -17.10
N GLU A 503 28.14 1.85 -15.79
CA GLU A 503 27.92 0.75 -14.86
C GLU A 503 26.60 0.92 -14.10
N PHE A 504 25.91 -0.20 -13.90
CA PHE A 504 24.63 -0.27 -13.20
C PHE A 504 24.64 -1.48 -12.27
N ASP A 505 24.05 -1.34 -11.08
CA ASP A 505 23.81 -2.45 -10.16
C ASP A 505 22.89 -3.50 -10.82
N GLN A 506 21.95 -3.02 -11.65
CA GLN A 506 20.99 -3.86 -12.36
C GLN A 506 20.47 -3.17 -13.61
N ILE A 507 20.33 -3.94 -14.69
CA ILE A 507 19.55 -3.60 -15.89
C ILE A 507 18.51 -4.69 -16.09
N LEU A 508 17.24 -4.37 -15.85
CA LEU A 508 16.10 -5.26 -16.06
C LEU A 508 15.40 -4.91 -17.38
N THR A 509 15.21 -5.92 -18.22
CA THR A 509 14.44 -5.80 -19.46
C THR A 509 13.22 -6.69 -19.36
N GLU A 510 12.05 -6.14 -19.67
CA GLU A 510 10.78 -6.83 -19.71
C GLU A 510 10.11 -6.61 -21.06
N PHE A 511 9.43 -7.66 -21.54
CA PHE A 511 8.61 -7.61 -22.75
C PHE A 511 7.13 -7.72 -22.36
N VAL A 512 6.52 -6.57 -22.10
CA VAL A 512 5.10 -6.49 -21.71
C VAL A 512 4.24 -6.86 -22.92
N GLY A 513 3.31 -7.81 -22.71
CA GLY A 513 2.56 -8.49 -23.78
C GLY A 513 3.13 -9.87 -24.15
N VAL A 514 4.30 -10.24 -23.62
CA VAL A 514 4.94 -11.55 -23.84
C VAL A 514 5.08 -12.32 -22.53
N ASP A 515 6.03 -11.91 -21.69
CA ASP A 515 6.47 -12.68 -20.53
C ASP A 515 6.83 -11.83 -19.31
N ALA A 516 6.55 -10.52 -19.32
CA ALA A 516 6.93 -9.63 -18.22
C ALA A 516 6.46 -10.09 -16.82
N THR A 517 5.27 -10.69 -16.69
CA THR A 517 4.74 -11.11 -15.37
C THR A 517 5.16 -12.53 -14.98
N HIS A 518 5.01 -13.48 -15.90
CA HIS A 518 5.18 -14.91 -15.61
C HIS A 518 6.55 -15.46 -16.06
N GLY A 519 7.34 -14.66 -16.78
CA GLY A 519 8.62 -15.04 -17.34
C GLY A 519 8.54 -16.34 -18.13
N ARG A 520 9.43 -17.27 -17.80
CA ARG A 520 9.48 -18.62 -18.39
C ARG A 520 8.20 -19.44 -18.28
N LEU A 521 7.25 -19.04 -17.43
CA LEU A 521 5.96 -19.73 -17.28
C LEU A 521 4.93 -19.31 -18.34
N SER A 522 5.17 -18.24 -19.11
CA SER A 522 4.26 -17.75 -20.16
C SER A 522 4.14 -18.65 -21.39
N GLY A 523 4.99 -19.66 -21.55
CA GLY A 523 5.07 -20.47 -22.78
C GLY A 523 5.70 -19.69 -23.94
N ALA A 524 5.63 -20.27 -25.15
CA ALA A 524 6.16 -19.61 -26.35
C ALA A 524 5.20 -18.50 -26.82
N PRO A 525 5.69 -17.27 -27.11
CA PRO A 525 4.84 -16.21 -27.64
C PRO A 525 4.36 -16.53 -29.06
N SER A 526 3.20 -15.99 -29.41
CA SER A 526 2.78 -15.94 -30.81
C SER A 526 3.80 -15.14 -31.64
N PRO A 527 4.17 -15.59 -32.86
CA PRO A 527 4.98 -14.78 -33.76
C PRO A 527 4.23 -13.54 -34.29
N ASP A 528 2.89 -13.56 -34.19
CA ASP A 528 1.99 -12.55 -34.76
C ASP A 528 1.45 -11.57 -33.70
N LEU A 529 2.27 -11.24 -32.69
CA LEU A 529 1.86 -10.29 -31.67
C LEU A 529 1.64 -8.90 -32.29
N PRO A 530 0.48 -8.25 -32.03
CA PRO A 530 0.16 -6.95 -32.63
C PRO A 530 1.12 -5.86 -32.14
N GLU A 531 1.54 -5.96 -30.88
CA GLU A 531 2.47 -5.04 -30.25
C GLU A 531 3.19 -5.70 -29.07
N VAL A 532 4.40 -5.23 -28.79
CA VAL A 532 5.17 -5.60 -27.60
C VAL A 532 5.77 -4.33 -27.02
N GLN A 533 5.55 -4.08 -25.73
CA GLN A 533 6.23 -3.00 -25.03
C GLN A 533 7.55 -3.51 -24.43
N LEU A 534 8.65 -2.98 -24.95
CA LEU A 534 9.96 -3.04 -24.31
C LEU A 534 9.95 -2.10 -23.10
N ARG A 535 10.13 -2.65 -21.89
CA ARG A 535 10.33 -1.89 -20.66
C ARG A 535 11.72 -2.18 -20.12
N VAL A 536 12.54 -1.14 -19.97
CA VAL A 536 13.92 -1.26 -19.46
C VAL A 536 14.08 -0.40 -18.22
N GLY A 537 14.42 -1.04 -17.11
CA GLY A 537 14.76 -0.38 -15.85
C GLY A 537 16.26 -0.48 -15.59
N VAL A 538 16.88 0.63 -15.17
CA VAL A 538 18.25 0.63 -14.65
C VAL A 538 18.26 1.12 -13.20
N ARG A 539 19.21 0.63 -12.42
CA ARG A 539 19.50 1.08 -11.05
C ARG A 539 20.99 1.23 -10.85
N ALA A 540 21.41 2.32 -10.20
CA ALA A 540 22.78 2.52 -9.73
C ALA A 540 22.81 3.37 -8.45
N ARG A 541 23.94 3.36 -7.73
CA ARG A 541 24.17 4.24 -6.58
C ARG A 541 24.24 5.71 -6.97
N GLU A 542 24.86 6.00 -8.11
CA GLU A 542 25.02 7.37 -8.61
C GLU A 542 23.90 7.80 -9.58
N ARG A 543 23.56 9.08 -9.55
CA ARG A 543 22.51 9.64 -10.41
C ARG A 543 22.93 9.74 -11.87
N ALA A 544 24.20 10.05 -12.13
CA ALA A 544 24.67 10.41 -13.47
C ALA A 544 24.56 9.26 -14.50
N PRO A 545 24.91 8.00 -14.18
CA PRO A 545 24.71 6.88 -15.11
C PRO A 545 23.24 6.65 -15.46
N VAL A 546 22.35 6.75 -14.45
CA VAL A 546 20.90 6.60 -14.61
C VAL A 546 20.33 7.71 -15.49
N GLU A 547 20.75 8.95 -15.27
CA GLU A 547 20.37 10.07 -16.12
C GLU A 547 20.87 9.89 -17.55
N ARG A 548 22.09 9.39 -17.74
CA ARG A 548 22.61 9.12 -19.09
C ARG A 548 21.78 8.04 -19.80
N PHE A 549 21.38 6.97 -19.12
CA PHE A 549 20.48 5.96 -19.67
C PHE A 549 19.19 6.56 -20.24
N THR A 550 18.56 7.52 -19.53
CA THR A 550 17.33 8.19 -20.02
C THR A 550 17.51 8.86 -21.39
N ARG A 551 18.75 9.27 -21.69
CA ARG A 551 19.12 9.93 -22.94
C ARG A 551 19.53 8.95 -24.03
N GLU A 552 19.74 7.67 -23.70
CA GLU A 552 20.08 6.60 -24.65
C GLU A 552 18.87 5.81 -25.12
N ILE A 553 17.86 5.62 -24.27
CA ILE A 553 16.64 4.90 -24.65
C ILE A 553 15.76 5.73 -25.59
N ALA A 554 15.57 7.03 -25.33
CA ALA A 554 14.68 7.88 -26.12
C ALA A 554 15.08 7.97 -27.62
N PRO A 555 16.37 8.11 -28.00
CA PRO A 555 16.77 8.15 -29.40
C PRO A 555 16.49 6.88 -30.22
N LEU A 556 16.17 5.75 -29.59
CA LEU A 556 15.78 4.53 -30.32
C LEU A 556 14.49 4.72 -31.14
N VAL A 557 13.72 5.77 -30.85
CA VAL A 557 12.57 6.18 -31.68
C VAL A 557 12.98 6.47 -33.14
N LEU A 558 14.17 7.05 -33.33
CA LEU A 558 14.68 7.45 -34.64
C LEU A 558 15.86 6.59 -35.11
N THR A 559 16.56 5.94 -34.16
CA THR A 559 17.85 5.26 -34.39
C THR A 559 17.85 3.81 -33.91
N GLY A 560 16.67 3.23 -33.73
CA GLY A 560 16.45 1.83 -33.36
C GLY A 560 15.67 1.06 -34.42
N PRO A 561 15.18 -0.14 -34.08
CA PRO A 561 14.30 -0.93 -34.96
C PRO A 561 13.03 -0.15 -35.38
N PRO A 562 12.43 -0.48 -36.54
CA PRO A 562 11.32 0.30 -37.10
C PRO A 562 10.00 0.10 -36.33
N SER A 563 9.00 0.93 -36.65
CA SER A 563 7.63 0.84 -36.13
C SER A 563 7.50 1.02 -34.61
N VAL A 564 8.35 1.87 -34.04
CA VAL A 564 8.34 2.23 -32.62
C VAL A 564 7.34 3.35 -32.32
N THR A 565 6.57 3.18 -31.26
CA THR A 565 5.56 4.12 -30.74
C THR A 565 5.61 4.14 -29.20
N GLY A 566 4.64 4.77 -28.55
CA GLY A 566 4.51 4.78 -27.08
C GLY A 566 5.55 5.65 -26.36
N PHE A 567 6.24 6.54 -27.08
CA PHE A 567 7.27 7.45 -26.55
C PHE A 567 6.72 8.82 -26.08
N ALA A 568 5.40 8.99 -26.07
CA ALA A 568 4.74 10.28 -25.80
C ALA A 568 5.05 10.84 -24.39
N GLY A 569 5.48 10.00 -23.45
CA GLY A 569 5.90 10.41 -22.10
C GLY A 569 7.25 11.13 -22.03
N GLY A 570 7.99 11.25 -23.14
CA GLY A 570 9.32 11.86 -23.18
C GLY A 570 10.39 10.98 -22.55
N ARG A 571 11.45 11.60 -22.01
CA ARG A 571 12.52 10.86 -21.32
C ARG A 571 12.02 10.36 -19.97
N PRO A 572 12.35 9.13 -19.57
CA PRO A 572 11.96 8.62 -18.27
C PRO A 572 12.55 9.47 -17.14
N ALA A 573 11.78 9.65 -16.06
CA ALA A 573 12.24 10.39 -14.90
C ALA A 573 13.29 9.59 -14.11
N VAL A 574 14.30 10.29 -13.59
CA VAL A 574 15.25 9.73 -12.63
C VAL A 574 14.68 9.87 -11.23
N GLU A 575 14.45 8.74 -10.58
CA GLU A 575 13.85 8.64 -9.26
C GLU A 575 14.90 8.18 -8.23
N GLU A 576 14.77 8.65 -7.01
CA GLU A 576 15.50 8.07 -5.88
C GLU A 576 14.88 6.72 -5.51
N ILE A 577 15.73 5.78 -5.11
CA ILE A 577 15.29 4.51 -4.54
C ILE A 577 15.41 4.62 -3.04
N VAL A 578 14.26 4.45 -2.38
CA VAL A 578 14.22 4.11 -0.97
C VAL A 578 14.06 2.60 -0.88
N ALA A 579 15.08 1.93 -0.34
CA ALA A 579 15.08 0.50 -0.11
C ALA A 579 14.53 0.17 1.27
N TYR A 580 14.10 -1.07 1.42
CA TYR A 580 13.47 -1.59 2.63
C TYR A 580 14.44 -2.49 3.40
N TRP A 581 14.38 -2.42 4.72
CA TRP A 581 15.16 -3.22 5.66
C TRP A 581 14.23 -3.70 6.77
N PRO A 582 13.64 -4.91 6.65
CA PRO A 582 12.86 -5.51 7.71
C PRO A 582 13.79 -6.01 8.82
N ALA A 583 13.53 -5.58 10.06
CA ALA A 583 14.25 -6.04 11.25
C ALA A 583 13.27 -6.48 12.34
N LEU A 584 13.79 -7.20 13.33
CA LEU A 584 13.07 -7.54 14.55
C LEU A 584 13.72 -6.83 15.75
N ILE A 585 12.89 -6.40 16.71
CA ILE A 585 13.32 -5.81 17.98
C ILE A 585 12.52 -6.41 19.13
N ASP A 586 13.13 -6.52 20.31
CA ASP A 586 12.42 -6.94 21.52
C ASP A 586 11.32 -5.93 21.86
N ARG A 587 10.09 -6.39 22.09
CA ARG A 587 8.95 -5.52 22.41
C ARG A 587 9.18 -4.65 23.64
N ARG A 588 10.02 -5.08 24.58
CA ARG A 588 10.39 -4.33 25.79
C ARG A 588 11.14 -3.03 25.49
N GLU A 589 11.74 -2.91 24.31
CA GLU A 589 12.38 -1.67 23.86
C GLU A 589 11.38 -0.68 23.24
N ILE A 590 10.16 -1.12 22.92
CA ILE A 590 9.16 -0.30 22.21
C ILE A 590 7.99 0.04 23.12
N GLU A 591 7.35 -0.98 23.70
CA GLU A 591 6.09 -0.85 24.44
C GLU A 591 6.13 0.23 25.56
N PRO A 592 7.20 0.39 26.35
CA PRO A 592 7.26 1.45 27.37
C PRO A 592 7.21 2.89 26.82
N TYR A 593 7.44 3.08 25.51
CA TYR A 593 7.44 4.39 24.85
C TYR A 593 6.15 4.65 24.07
N VAL A 594 5.25 3.66 23.99
CA VAL A 594 3.94 3.82 23.36
C VAL A 594 3.09 4.74 24.23
N ARG A 595 2.51 5.76 23.61
CA ARG A 595 1.68 6.76 24.28
C ARG A 595 0.34 6.88 23.59
N VAL A 596 -0.71 6.98 24.41
CA VAL A 596 -2.07 7.20 23.96
C VAL A 596 -2.59 8.48 24.61
N ASP A 597 -2.88 9.48 23.79
CA ASP A 597 -3.44 10.76 24.24
C ASP A 597 -4.87 10.90 23.73
N ILE A 598 -5.79 11.40 24.55
CA ILE A 598 -7.12 11.81 24.11
C ILE A 598 -7.14 13.32 23.95
N LEU A 599 -7.43 13.77 22.73
CA LEU A 599 -7.50 15.18 22.37
C LEU A 599 -8.95 15.56 22.08
N ASP A 600 -9.41 16.69 22.63
CA ASP A 600 -10.76 17.23 22.40
C ASP A 600 -10.72 18.41 21.42
N ALA A 601 -11.77 18.54 20.59
CA ALA A 601 -11.88 19.57 19.54
C ALA A 601 -12.28 20.96 20.05
#